data_AF-A0A965PEQ7-F1
#
_entry.id   AF-A0A965PEQ7-F1
#
_cell.length_a   1.000
_cell.length_b   1.000
_cell.length_c   1.000
_cell.angle_alpha   90.00
_cell.angle_beta   90.00
_cell.angle_gamma   90.00
#
_symmetry.space_group_name_H-M   'P 1'
#
loop_
_entity.id
_entity.type
_entity.pdbx_description
1 polymer ?
#
loop_
_entity_poly.entity_id
_entity_poly.type
_entity_poly.pdbx_seq_one_letter_code
_entity_poly.pdbx_strand_id
1 'polypeptide(L)'
;MSLAKQANLFGEIEAEEKDSKYSTKIEAPVYQPGERKPNILELVDCGKCNQLSREILESKEITKEEADFLIKAAGRHNIFNYELIADYYAHASPQMQRLMEKSALVIIDFNQAIENGYVKLCEEIRNQYLEHQE
;
A
#
# COMPACT_ATOMS: atom_id res chain seq x y z
N MET A 1 -7.48 20.10 24.47
CA MET A 1 -7.15 18.67 24.30
C MET A 1 -7.11 18.39 22.81
N SER A 2 -5.91 18.11 22.29
CA SER A 2 -5.68 17.95 20.85
C SER A 2 -6.06 16.54 20.43
N LEU A 3 -7.11 16.43 19.62
CA LEU A 3 -7.41 15.23 18.84
C LEU A 3 -6.64 15.36 17.53
N ALA A 4 -5.62 14.52 17.35
CA ALA A 4 -4.88 14.42 16.09
C ALA A 4 -5.83 13.86 15.01
N LYS A 5 -6.08 14.68 13.99
CA LYS A 5 -6.89 14.34 12.82
C LYS A 5 -6.03 13.46 11.91
N GLN A 6 -6.19 12.13 12.02
CA GLN A 6 -5.76 11.22 10.96
C GLN A 6 -6.57 11.55 9.71
N ALA A 7 -5.90 11.99 8.65
CA ALA A 7 -6.46 12.00 7.30
C ALA A 7 -6.04 10.69 6.63
N ASN A 8 -7.00 9.78 6.48
CA ASN A 8 -6.83 8.58 5.67
C ASN A 8 -6.47 8.98 4.22
N LEU A 9 -5.65 8.16 3.55
CA LEU A 9 -5.33 8.27 2.11
C LEU A 9 -6.58 8.10 1.20
N PHE A 10 -7.73 7.77 1.80
CA PHE A 10 -9.07 7.89 1.22
C PHE A 10 -9.94 8.67 2.21
N GLY A 11 -9.73 9.99 2.27
CA GLY A 11 -10.54 10.91 3.05
C GLY A 11 -11.92 11.12 2.42
N GLU A 12 -12.92 11.27 3.28
CA GLU A 12 -14.35 11.42 2.98
C GLU A 12 -14.62 12.39 1.82
N ILE A 13 -15.47 11.96 0.88
CA ILE A 13 -16.01 12.80 -0.19
C ILE A 13 -17.05 13.73 0.45
N GLU A 14 -16.61 14.85 1.00
CA GLU A 14 -17.47 16.03 1.10
C GLU A 14 -17.38 16.77 -0.24
N ALA A 15 -18.44 16.63 -1.03
CA ALA A 15 -18.61 17.35 -2.27
C ALA A 15 -18.88 18.83 -1.98
N GLU A 16 -17.82 19.64 -1.94
CA GLU A 16 -17.94 21.06 -2.27
C GLU A 16 -17.21 21.33 -3.59
N GLU A 17 -18.01 21.62 -4.61
CA GLU A 17 -17.54 22.10 -5.91
C GLU A 17 -16.71 23.37 -5.74
N LYS A 18 -15.43 23.30 -6.11
CA LYS A 18 -14.68 24.42 -6.69
C LYS A 18 -13.46 23.92 -7.45
N ASP A 19 -13.69 23.79 -8.75
CA ASP A 19 -12.85 24.25 -9.85
C ASP A 19 -11.31 24.31 -9.66
N SER A 20 -10.64 23.73 -10.64
CA SER A 20 -9.20 23.76 -10.97
C SER A 20 -8.29 22.64 -10.42
N LYS A 21 -7.56 22.04 -11.38
CA LYS A 21 -6.22 21.42 -11.25
C LYS A 21 -6.13 19.96 -10.79
N TYR A 22 -6.79 19.02 -11.47
CA TYR A 22 -6.35 17.63 -11.40
C TYR A 22 -5.17 17.37 -12.35
N SER A 23 -4.01 17.86 -11.92
CA SER A 23 -2.71 17.25 -12.23
C SER A 23 -1.75 17.69 -11.14
N THR A 24 -1.96 17.18 -9.94
CA THR A 24 -0.90 17.14 -8.93
C THR A 24 0.08 16.10 -9.45
N LYS A 25 1.29 16.53 -9.85
CA LYS A 25 2.39 15.60 -10.08
C LYS A 25 2.45 14.67 -8.86
N ILE A 26 2.19 13.39 -9.07
CA ILE A 26 2.29 12.38 -8.02
C ILE A 26 3.79 12.19 -7.80
N GLU A 27 4.40 13.10 -7.03
CA GLU A 27 5.76 12.91 -6.55
C GLU A 27 5.69 11.91 -5.40
N ALA A 28 6.31 10.74 -5.59
CA ALA A 28 6.34 9.70 -4.58
C ALA A 28 6.93 10.27 -3.28
N PRO A 29 6.28 10.06 -2.11
CA PRO A 29 6.82 10.54 -0.84
C PRO A 29 8.19 9.90 -0.60
N VAL A 30 9.21 10.75 -0.40
CA VAL A 30 10.57 10.32 -0.07
C VAL A 30 10.68 10.21 1.44
N TYR A 31 10.93 9.00 1.94
CA TYR A 31 11.12 8.74 3.37
C TYR A 31 12.61 8.76 3.73
N GLN A 32 12.95 9.46 4.80
CA GLN A 32 14.29 9.42 5.39
C GLN A 32 14.28 8.45 6.58
N PRO A 33 15.16 7.44 6.63
CA PRO A 33 15.19 6.50 7.74
C PRO A 33 15.54 7.17 9.07
N GLY A 34 14.76 6.87 10.11
CA GLY A 34 15.02 7.24 11.49
C GLY A 34 16.09 6.36 12.16
N GLU A 35 16.46 6.75 13.39
CA GLU A 35 17.55 6.09 14.15
C GLU A 35 17.12 4.80 14.88
N ARG A 36 15.82 4.58 15.05
CA ARG A 36 15.30 3.40 15.75
C ARG A 36 15.08 2.26 14.75
N LYS A 37 15.46 1.03 15.14
CA LYS A 37 14.98 -0.17 14.47
C LYS A 37 13.60 -0.59 15.01
N PRO A 38 12.51 -0.45 14.24
CA PRO A 38 11.19 -0.90 14.67
C PRO A 38 11.10 -2.43 14.72
N ASN A 39 10.14 -2.94 15.51
CA ASN A 39 9.81 -4.36 15.54
C ASN A 39 9.04 -4.75 14.27
N ILE A 40 9.21 -5.99 13.81
CA ILE A 40 8.54 -6.51 12.61
C ILE A 40 7.00 -6.41 12.70
N LEU A 41 6.44 -6.53 13.91
CA LEU A 41 5.00 -6.45 14.15
C LEU A 41 4.45 -5.02 14.00
N GLU A 42 5.32 -4.01 14.02
CA GLU A 42 4.92 -2.61 13.82
C GLU A 42 4.80 -2.24 12.33
N LEU A 43 5.34 -3.08 11.42
CA LEU A 43 5.46 -2.75 10.00
C LEU A 43 4.15 -2.92 9.22
N VAL A 44 3.24 -3.76 9.71
CA VAL A 44 1.98 -4.09 9.04
C VAL A 44 0.86 -4.33 10.05
N ASP A 45 -0.27 -3.67 9.82
CA ASP A 45 -1.53 -4.02 10.48
C ASP A 45 -2.30 -5.00 9.61
N CYS A 46 -2.47 -6.22 10.12
CA CYS A 46 -3.21 -7.29 9.46
C CYS A 46 -4.63 -7.49 10.03
N GLY A 47 -5.14 -6.58 10.87
CA GLY A 47 -6.38 -6.75 11.63
C GLY A 47 -7.58 -7.12 10.74
N LYS A 48 -7.84 -6.31 9.71
CA LYS A 48 -8.96 -6.55 8.78
C LYS A 48 -8.76 -7.77 7.90
N CYS A 49 -7.53 -7.98 7.41
CA CYS A 49 -7.16 -9.17 6.63
C CYS A 49 -7.39 -10.46 7.43
N ASN A 50 -6.95 -10.50 8.69
CA ASN A 50 -7.11 -11.62 9.60
C ASN A 50 -8.59 -11.89 9.93
N GLN A 51 -9.38 -10.83 10.14
CA GLN A 51 -10.82 -10.97 10.36
C GLN A 51 -11.49 -11.65 9.16
N LEU A 52 -11.29 -11.11 7.95
CA LEU A 52 -11.88 -11.66 6.73
C LEU A 52 -11.42 -13.10 6.47
N SER A 53 -10.13 -13.37 6.66
CA SER A 53 -9.57 -14.71 6.49
C SER A 53 -10.23 -15.74 7.40
N ARG A 54 -10.56 -15.35 8.65
CA ARG A 54 -11.30 -16.23 9.58
C ARG A 54 -12.72 -16.48 9.08
N GLU A 55 -13.45 -15.44 8.71
CA GLU A 55 -14.82 -15.55 8.20
C GLU A 55 -14.88 -16.47 6.96
N ILE A 56 -13.91 -16.35 6.05
CA ILE A 56 -13.79 -17.19 4.85
C ILE A 56 -13.53 -18.66 5.23
N LEU A 57 -12.58 -18.91 6.14
CA LEU A 57 -12.20 -20.28 6.54
C LEU A 57 -13.29 -20.99 7.36
N GLU A 58 -14.12 -20.24 8.08
CA GLU A 58 -15.24 -20.77 8.86
C GLU A 58 -16.49 -21.05 8.01
N SER A 59 -16.55 -20.52 6.79
CA SER A 59 -17.66 -20.75 5.87
C SER A 59 -17.71 -22.19 5.38
N LYS A 60 -18.90 -22.80 5.51
CA LYS A 60 -19.18 -24.16 4.98
C LYS A 60 -19.83 -24.13 3.60
N GLU A 61 -20.14 -22.93 3.09
CA GLU A 61 -20.92 -22.72 1.88
C GLU A 61 -20.04 -22.55 0.63
N ILE A 62 -18.72 -22.51 0.80
CA ILE A 62 -17.76 -22.32 -0.28
C ILE A 62 -16.79 -23.51 -0.37
N THR A 63 -16.31 -23.75 -1.59
CA THR A 63 -15.26 -24.71 -1.87
C THR A 63 -13.91 -24.22 -1.36
N LYS A 64 -12.93 -25.13 -1.28
CA LYS A 64 -11.57 -24.78 -0.88
C LYS A 64 -10.92 -23.82 -1.88
N GLU A 65 -11.19 -24.02 -3.16
CA GLU A 65 -10.68 -23.19 -4.25
C GLU A 65 -11.19 -21.75 -4.16
N GLU A 66 -12.47 -21.57 -3.84
CA GLU A 66 -13.07 -20.24 -3.60
C GLU A 66 -12.49 -19.58 -2.34
N ALA A 67 -12.34 -20.34 -1.25
CA ALA A 67 -11.71 -19.84 -0.03
C ALA A 67 -10.27 -19.36 -0.29
N ASP A 68 -9.48 -20.15 -1.01
CA ASP A 68 -8.10 -19.80 -1.37
C ASP A 68 -8.02 -18.54 -2.24
N PHE A 69 -8.99 -18.33 -3.13
CA PHE A 69 -9.11 -17.09 -3.90
C PHE A 69 -9.42 -15.89 -3.01
N LEU A 70 -10.40 -16.02 -2.11
CA LEU A 70 -10.82 -14.94 -1.22
C LEU A 70 -9.73 -14.60 -0.18
N ILE A 71 -8.94 -15.55 0.29
CA ILE A 71 -7.81 -15.30 1.19
C ILE A 71 -6.73 -14.45 0.48
N LYS A 72 -6.42 -14.74 -0.79
CA LYS A 72 -5.52 -13.89 -1.59
C LYS A 72 -6.08 -12.48 -1.71
N ALA A 73 -7.40 -12.35 -1.86
CA ALA A 73 -8.06 -11.07 -1.92
C ALA A 73 -8.03 -10.31 -0.58
N ALA A 74 -8.19 -11.02 0.55
CA ALA A 74 -8.16 -10.44 1.89
C ALA A 74 -6.81 -9.76 2.19
N GLY A 75 -5.72 -10.23 1.58
CA GLY A 75 -4.40 -9.62 1.66
C GLY A 75 -4.36 -8.13 1.27
N ARG A 76 -5.32 -7.63 0.49
CA ARG A 76 -5.45 -6.18 0.17
C ARG A 76 -5.77 -5.31 1.38
N HIS A 77 -6.24 -5.91 2.47
CA HIS A 77 -6.55 -5.22 3.71
C HIS A 77 -5.37 -5.16 4.69
N ASN A 78 -4.18 -5.61 4.28
CA ASN A 78 -2.96 -5.37 5.03
C ASN A 78 -2.55 -3.90 4.88
N ILE A 79 -2.37 -3.20 6.00
CA ILE A 79 -1.99 -1.79 6.02
C ILE A 79 -0.51 -1.71 6.38
N PHE A 80 0.34 -1.43 5.39
CA PHE A 80 1.78 -1.28 5.57
C PHE A 80 2.15 0.12 6.04
N ASN A 81 2.99 0.21 7.07
CA ASN A 81 3.54 1.48 7.54
C ASN A 81 4.88 1.76 6.84
N TYR A 82 4.86 2.52 5.75
CA TYR A 82 6.05 2.77 4.91
C TYR A 82 7.16 3.56 5.60
N GLU A 83 6.83 4.39 6.59
CA GLU A 83 7.81 5.11 7.41
C GLU A 83 8.61 4.11 8.26
N LEU A 84 7.93 3.26 9.02
CA LEU A 84 8.59 2.23 9.84
C LEU A 84 9.29 1.17 8.98
N ILE A 85 8.79 0.89 7.79
CA ILE A 85 9.43 -0.01 6.83
C ILE A 85 10.76 0.58 6.35
N ALA A 86 10.83 1.89 6.07
CA ALA A 86 12.08 2.56 5.71
C ALA A 86 13.10 2.50 6.87
N ASP A 87 12.66 2.74 8.10
CA ASP A 87 13.49 2.63 9.31
C ASP A 87 14.01 1.19 9.50
N TYR A 88 13.15 0.20 9.29
CA TYR A 88 13.54 -1.21 9.37
C TYR A 88 14.55 -1.58 8.28
N TYR A 89 14.30 -1.12 7.05
CA TYR A 89 15.14 -1.37 5.88
C TYR A 89 16.59 -0.89 6.12
N ALA A 90 16.78 0.28 6.72
CA ALA A 90 18.09 0.82 7.03
C ALA A 90 18.93 -0.07 7.97
N HIS A 91 18.26 -0.89 8.78
CA HIS A 91 18.88 -1.79 9.76
C HIS A 91 18.71 -3.28 9.43
N ALA A 92 18.21 -3.59 8.22
CA ALA A 92 17.94 -4.95 7.78
C ALA A 92 19.19 -5.64 7.23
N SER A 93 19.19 -6.97 7.20
CA SER A 93 20.26 -7.71 6.52
C SER A 93 20.20 -7.47 5.00
N PRO A 94 21.32 -7.62 4.26
CA PRO A 94 21.31 -7.44 2.81
C PRO A 94 20.30 -8.32 2.07
N GLN A 95 20.10 -9.55 2.57
CA GLN A 95 19.09 -10.45 2.01
C GLN A 95 17.67 -9.91 2.21
N MET A 96 17.37 -9.35 3.39
CA MET A 96 16.06 -8.79 3.69
C MET A 96 15.80 -7.51 2.88
N GLN A 97 16.79 -6.62 2.78
CA GLN A 97 16.71 -5.41 1.93
C GLN A 97 16.33 -5.76 0.49
N ARG A 98 17.04 -6.73 -0.11
CA ARG A 98 16.77 -7.21 -1.47
C ARG A 98 15.35 -7.76 -1.65
N LEU A 99 14.81 -8.44 -0.64
CA LEU A 99 13.45 -8.95 -0.70
C LEU A 99 12.42 -7.82 -0.57
N MET A 100 12.66 -6.84 0.30
CA MET A 100 11.79 -5.66 0.45
C MET A 100 11.71 -4.84 -0.85
N GLU A 101 12.84 -4.64 -1.53
CA GLU A 101 12.90 -3.99 -2.84
C GLU A 101 12.09 -4.76 -3.90
N LYS A 102 12.28 -6.09 -3.98
CA LYS A 102 11.52 -6.97 -4.89
C LYS A 102 10.03 -7.06 -4.57
N SER A 103 9.64 -6.76 -3.33
CA SER A 103 8.25 -6.69 -2.90
C SER A 103 7.66 -5.29 -3.05
N ALA A 104 8.38 -4.35 -3.68
CA ALA A 104 7.99 -2.95 -3.82
C ALA A 104 7.70 -2.22 -2.49
N LEU A 105 8.28 -2.71 -1.38
CA LEU A 105 8.09 -2.08 -0.06
C LEU A 105 9.00 -0.85 0.12
N VAL A 106 10.12 -0.82 -0.61
CA VAL A 106 11.06 0.30 -0.67
C VAL A 106 11.57 0.41 -2.11
N ILE A 107 11.59 1.63 -2.65
CA ILE A 107 12.15 1.93 -3.97
C ILE A 107 13.31 2.90 -3.78
N ILE A 108 14.50 2.49 -4.21
CA ILE A 108 15.72 3.33 -4.14
C ILE A 108 16.04 3.93 -5.51
N ASP A 109 15.86 3.13 -6.57
CA ASP A 109 16.13 3.54 -7.94
C ASP A 109 14.85 3.48 -8.78
N PHE A 110 14.49 4.61 -9.36
CA PHE A 110 13.35 4.74 -10.26
C PHE A 110 13.47 3.85 -11.51
N ASN A 111 14.69 3.64 -12.03
CA ASN A 111 14.88 2.77 -13.18
C ASN A 111 14.53 1.32 -12.83
N GLN A 112 14.96 0.85 -11.66
CA GLN A 112 14.62 -0.47 -11.15
C GLN A 112 13.11 -0.63 -10.90
N ALA A 113 12.43 0.44 -10.46
CA ALA A 113 10.97 0.42 -10.30
C ALA A 113 10.21 0.29 -11.64
N ILE A 114 10.74 0.92 -12.71
CA ILE A 114 10.18 0.80 -14.06
C ILE A 114 10.40 -0.61 -14.61
N GLU A 115 11.61 -1.17 -14.48
CA GLU A 115 11.93 -2.53 -14.92
C GLU A 115 11.07 -3.60 -14.23
N ASN A 116 10.80 -3.43 -12.93
CA ASN A 116 9.93 -4.32 -12.17
C ASN A 116 8.42 -4.06 -12.40
N GLY A 117 8.06 -3.13 -13.28
CA GLY A 117 6.68 -2.88 -13.70
C GLY A 117 5.84 -2.08 -12.70
N TYR A 118 6.42 -1.49 -11.66
CA TYR A 118 5.68 -0.77 -10.62
C TYR A 118 5.13 0.59 -11.08
N VAL A 119 5.75 1.20 -12.09
CA VAL A 119 5.37 2.53 -12.60
C VAL A 119 4.24 2.46 -13.66
N LYS A 120 4.17 1.39 -14.45
CA LYS A 120 3.18 1.25 -15.54
C LYS A 120 1.73 1.27 -15.06
N LEU A 121 1.47 0.77 -13.84
CA LEU A 121 0.12 0.75 -13.26
C LEU A 121 -0.47 2.16 -13.06
N CYS A 122 0.38 3.16 -12.78
CA CYS A 122 -0.08 4.54 -12.56
C CYS A 122 -0.43 5.24 -13.89
N GLU A 123 0.30 4.95 -14.97
CA GLU A 123 0.05 5.56 -16.28
C GLU A 123 -1.19 4.98 -16.96
N GLU A 124 -1.43 3.66 -16.86
CA GLU A 124 -2.62 3.03 -17.45
C GLU A 124 -3.91 3.49 -16.77
N ILE A 125 -3.94 3.58 -15.43
CA ILE A 125 -5.09 4.10 -14.68
C ILE A 125 -5.31 5.58 -15.04
N ARG A 126 -4.25 6.39 -15.08
CA ARG A 126 -4.33 7.80 -15.48
C ARG A 126 -4.90 7.97 -16.89
N ASN A 127 -4.48 7.15 -17.84
CA ASN A 127 -4.97 7.24 -19.22
C ASN A 127 -6.44 6.85 -19.34
N GLN A 128 -6.89 5.80 -18.63
CA GLN A 128 -8.31 5.42 -18.60
C GLN A 128 -9.21 6.51 -18.01
N TYR A 129 -8.75 7.23 -16.98
CA TYR A 129 -9.49 8.36 -16.41
C TYR A 129 -9.55 9.58 -17.35
N LEU A 130 -8.58 9.76 -18.24
CA LEU A 130 -8.56 10.85 -19.23
C LEU A 130 -9.44 10.55 -20.44
N GLU A 131 -9.53 9.28 -20.88
CA GLU A 131 -10.37 8.87 -22.01
C GLU A 131 -11.89 8.94 -21.72
N HIS A 132 -12.30 8.97 -20.45
CA HIS A 132 -13.72 9.06 -20.06
C HIS A 132 -14.20 10.52 -19.85
N GLN A 133 -13.39 11.51 -20.23
CA GLN A 133 -13.73 12.94 -20.21
C GLN A 133 -13.86 13.59 -21.61
N GLU A 134 -13.84 12.80 -22.68
CA GLU A 134 -14.29 13.22 -24.03
C GLU A 134 -15.75 12.82 -24.29
#